data_AF-A0A3M2RI54-F1
#
_entry.id   AF-A0A3M2RI54-F1
#
_cell.length_a   1.000
_cell.length_b   1.000
_cell.length_c   1.000
_cell.angle_alpha   90.00
_cell.angle_beta   90.00
_cell.angle_gamma   90.00
#
_symmetry.space_group_name_H-M   'P 1'
#
loop_
_entity.id
_entity.type
_entity.pdbx_description
1 polymer ?
#
loop_
_entity_poly.entity_id
_entity_poly.type
_entity_poly.pdbx_seq_one_letter_code
_entity_poly.pdbx_strand_id
1 'polypeptide(L)'
;MLLKILRHLREHQMPRLAEEGDQKVQSNPTTIFKLSIYRSTLQDIDDKENFIPWEISQNIKSIIPDRIKDRWFFGQKDENTTQKLTAASRELEFLREIESDAKQCKLSDCSEASWNMWVHMPVLRHALAGYPAIRVEPSISAKIAPCFVPTTKGKATVVESKMIGFTLLLWLNKGSPRSTPHDPLPPEADGRLMARIANKVWSQERDVQFVNQSSYAPLQYAPIACNIETKTATSSNQGKLQLSVWTAAWFKRMTELLPHAKMPTIPLIHVVGHEWHISFASFHGSHIEVAEELCIGDTRTLLGLYQLVASLRRLGDWIEITYRKWAEDAFVEL
;
A
#
# COMPACT_ATOMS: atom_id res chain seq x y z
N MET A 1 -11.59 3.69 19.23
CA MET A 1 -12.66 2.82 18.67
C MET A 1 -12.08 1.65 17.86
N LEU A 2 -11.04 1.87 17.04
CA LEU A 2 -10.29 0.83 16.31
C LEU A 2 -9.75 -0.30 17.22
N LEU A 3 -9.10 0.07 18.33
CA LEU A 3 -8.63 -0.87 19.36
C LEU A 3 -9.74 -1.72 19.99
N LYS A 4 -10.99 -1.22 20.03
CA LYS A 4 -12.13 -2.00 20.54
C LYS A 4 -12.64 -3.00 19.50
N ILE A 5 -12.61 -2.68 18.21
CA ILE A 5 -13.01 -3.61 17.15
C ILE A 5 -11.99 -4.75 17.01
N LEU A 6 -10.69 -4.45 17.06
CA LEU A 6 -9.62 -5.45 16.99
C LEU A 6 -9.50 -6.28 18.27
N ARG A 7 -9.70 -5.70 19.47
CA ARG A 7 -9.83 -6.50 20.72
C ARG A 7 -11.07 -7.40 20.72
N HIS A 8 -12.18 -6.98 20.12
CA HIS A 8 -13.42 -7.77 20.16
C HIS A 8 -13.40 -8.95 19.18
N LEU A 9 -12.63 -8.86 18.08
CA LEU A 9 -12.32 -10.01 17.22
C LEU A 9 -11.45 -11.06 17.93
N ARG A 10 -10.65 -10.64 18.92
CA ARG A 10 -9.79 -11.51 19.74
C ARG A 10 -10.56 -12.50 20.63
N GLU A 11 -11.79 -12.17 21.01
CA GLU A 11 -12.49 -12.93 22.06
C GLU A 11 -13.45 -14.01 21.51
N HIS A 12 -13.93 -13.93 20.26
CA HIS A 12 -15.18 -14.61 19.88
C HIS A 12 -15.17 -15.37 18.53
N GLN A 13 -14.01 -15.67 17.95
CA GLN A 13 -13.88 -16.56 16.79
C GLN A 13 -12.80 -17.61 17.05
N MET A 14 -13.17 -18.74 17.68
CA MET A 14 -12.65 -20.11 17.47
C MET A 14 -13.16 -21.03 18.60
N PRO A 15 -13.45 -22.33 18.34
CA PRO A 15 -13.79 -23.27 19.40
C PRO A 15 -12.60 -23.40 20.37
N ARG A 16 -12.87 -23.48 21.67
CA ARG A 16 -11.84 -23.79 22.68
C ARG A 16 -11.25 -25.15 22.35
N LEU A 17 -10.05 -25.17 21.76
CA LEU A 17 -9.19 -26.34 21.86
C LEU A 17 -8.62 -26.36 23.28
N ALA A 18 -8.68 -27.54 23.88
CA ALA A 18 -8.32 -27.79 25.26
C ALA A 18 -6.89 -27.36 25.58
N GLU A 19 -6.69 -27.00 26.84
CA GLU A 19 -5.45 -26.58 27.46
C GLU A 19 -4.29 -27.55 27.16
N GLU A 20 -3.33 -27.13 26.33
CA GLU A 20 -1.97 -27.65 26.38
C GLU A 20 -0.97 -26.50 26.17
N GLY A 21 -0.16 -26.28 27.21
CA GLY A 21 1.20 -25.74 27.10
C GLY A 21 1.31 -24.26 26.72
N ASP A 22 1.66 -23.44 27.72
CA ASP A 22 2.14 -22.07 27.60
C ASP A 22 3.45 -22.01 26.78
N GLN A 23 3.35 -22.09 25.45
CA GLN A 23 4.45 -21.75 24.54
C GLN A 23 4.34 -20.27 24.19
N LYS A 24 5.23 -19.47 24.81
CA LYS A 24 5.54 -18.11 24.34
C LYS A 24 5.72 -18.15 22.82
N VAL A 25 4.77 -17.58 22.09
CA VAL A 25 4.89 -17.33 20.65
C VAL A 25 6.04 -16.36 20.46
N GLN A 26 7.22 -16.92 20.19
CA GLN A 26 8.43 -16.17 19.95
C GLN A 26 8.26 -15.49 18.58
N SER A 27 7.99 -14.18 18.60
CA SER A 27 7.96 -13.39 17.39
C SER A 27 9.32 -13.49 16.71
N ASN A 28 9.33 -14.00 15.48
CA ASN A 28 10.57 -14.29 14.77
C ASN A 28 11.37 -12.99 14.53
N PRO A 29 12.61 -12.87 15.04
CA PRO A 29 13.42 -11.65 14.97
C PRO A 29 13.54 -11.08 13.55
N THR A 30 13.57 -11.92 12.51
CA THR A 30 13.76 -11.50 11.12
C THR A 30 12.58 -10.69 10.54
N THR A 31 11.34 -10.99 10.94
CA THR A 31 10.17 -10.22 10.47
C THR A 31 10.09 -8.86 11.17
N ILE A 32 10.40 -8.84 12.48
CA ILE A 32 10.54 -7.60 13.26
C ILE A 32 11.66 -6.74 12.64
N PHE A 33 12.78 -7.35 12.26
CA PHE A 33 13.95 -6.66 11.70
C PHE A 33 13.69 -6.05 10.32
N LYS A 34 12.95 -6.72 9.43
CA LYS A 34 12.62 -6.17 8.10
C LYS A 34 11.62 -5.01 8.17
N LEU A 35 10.63 -5.10 9.07
CA LEU A 35 9.73 -3.97 9.34
C LEU A 35 10.42 -2.84 10.07
N SER A 36 11.35 -3.12 10.99
CA SER A 36 12.10 -2.06 11.66
C SER A 36 12.96 -1.28 10.67
N ILE A 37 13.55 -1.95 9.67
CA ILE A 37 14.31 -1.28 8.59
C ILE A 37 13.38 -0.44 7.71
N TYR A 38 12.25 -1.00 7.25
CA TYR A 38 11.33 -0.22 6.42
C TYR A 38 10.78 1.00 7.18
N ARG A 39 10.36 0.78 8.43
CA ARG A 39 9.87 1.85 9.31
C ARG A 39 10.96 2.87 9.62
N SER A 40 12.22 2.47 9.82
CA SER A 40 13.32 3.42 10.05
C SER A 40 13.58 4.26 8.82
N THR A 41 13.55 3.68 7.61
CA THR A 41 13.74 4.47 6.38
C THR A 41 12.61 5.47 6.11
N LEU A 42 11.37 5.15 6.53
CA LEU A 42 10.27 6.11 6.49
C LEU A 42 10.43 7.19 7.57
N GLN A 43 10.93 6.81 8.76
CA GLN A 43 11.22 7.77 9.82
C GLN A 43 12.29 8.77 9.40
N ASP A 44 13.34 8.33 8.69
CA ASP A 44 14.36 9.24 8.15
C ASP A 44 13.74 10.30 7.22
N ILE A 45 12.76 9.92 6.39
CA ILE A 45 12.05 10.86 5.51
C ILE A 45 11.15 11.82 6.31
N ASP A 46 10.48 11.32 7.34
CA ASP A 46 9.68 12.13 8.28
C ASP A 46 10.58 13.15 9.03
N ASP A 47 11.78 12.73 9.44
CA ASP A 47 12.82 13.54 10.09
C ASP A 47 13.51 14.55 9.12
N LYS A 48 13.10 14.49 7.84
CA LYS A 48 13.56 15.32 6.72
C LYS A 48 15.00 15.04 6.31
N GLU A 49 15.33 13.78 6.08
CA GLU A 49 16.64 13.35 5.63
C GLU A 49 16.56 12.78 4.19
N ASN A 50 17.46 13.22 3.30
CA ASN A 50 17.76 12.61 2.00
C ASN A 50 16.56 12.29 1.08
N PHE A 51 15.63 13.24 0.86
CA PHE A 51 14.39 13.00 0.11
C PHE A 51 14.18 13.92 -1.11
N ILE A 52 15.06 14.90 -1.33
CA ILE A 52 15.05 15.79 -2.51
C ILE A 52 16.30 15.52 -3.37
N PRO A 53 16.20 15.38 -4.71
CA PRO A 53 17.38 15.28 -5.56
C PRO A 53 18.27 16.52 -5.44
N TRP A 54 19.59 16.34 -5.30
CA TRP A 54 20.54 17.44 -5.19
C TRP A 54 20.51 18.39 -6.40
N GLU A 55 20.19 17.87 -7.58
CA GLU A 55 20.17 18.58 -8.86
C GLU A 55 19.27 19.82 -8.85
N ILE A 56 18.18 19.79 -8.08
CA ILE A 56 17.22 20.90 -7.95
C ILE A 56 17.43 21.74 -6.69
N SER A 57 18.53 21.52 -5.96
CA SER A 57 18.78 22.23 -4.69
C SER A 57 18.77 23.74 -4.85
N GLN A 58 19.30 24.29 -5.94
CA GLN A 58 19.27 25.72 -6.22
C GLN A 58 17.86 26.23 -6.50
N ASN A 59 17.05 25.46 -7.24
CA ASN A 59 15.63 25.79 -7.48
C ASN A 59 14.87 25.82 -6.15
N ILE A 60 15.04 24.80 -5.30
CA ILE A 60 14.40 24.76 -3.98
C ILE A 60 14.87 25.93 -3.11
N LYS A 61 16.17 26.27 -3.14
CA LYS A 61 16.75 27.46 -2.47
C LYS A 61 16.11 28.77 -2.90
N SER A 62 15.77 28.90 -4.17
CA SER A 62 15.07 30.10 -4.65
C SER A 62 13.61 30.17 -4.21
N ILE A 63 12.94 29.02 -4.04
CA ILE A 63 11.50 28.95 -3.71
C ILE A 63 11.27 29.04 -2.19
N ILE A 64 12.15 28.46 -1.37
CA ILE A 64 11.98 28.36 0.10
C ILE A 64 13.27 28.78 0.84
N PRO A 65 13.70 30.05 0.71
CA PRO A 65 15.04 30.48 1.14
C PRO A 65 15.33 30.27 2.64
N ASP A 66 14.35 30.47 3.53
CA ASP A 66 14.59 30.58 4.97
C ASP A 66 14.52 29.26 5.76
N ARG A 67 14.26 28.12 5.11
CA ARG A 67 13.99 26.84 5.81
C ARG A 67 14.84 25.66 5.37
N ILE A 68 15.74 25.86 4.42
CA ILE A 68 16.46 24.76 3.79
C ILE A 68 17.58 24.24 4.67
N LYS A 69 17.70 22.92 4.72
CA LYS A 69 18.80 22.22 5.38
C LYS A 69 19.47 21.31 4.36
N ASP A 70 20.81 21.28 4.34
CA ASP A 70 21.55 20.46 3.37
C ASP A 70 21.19 18.97 3.47
N ARG A 71 20.83 18.52 4.67
CA ARG A 71 20.39 17.16 4.97
C ARG A 71 19.13 16.70 4.21
N TRP A 72 18.38 17.63 3.60
CA TRP A 72 17.18 17.28 2.80
C TRP A 72 17.55 16.63 1.47
N PHE A 73 18.76 16.88 0.96
CA PHE A 73 19.14 16.53 -0.39
C PHE A 73 19.95 15.24 -0.44
N PHE A 74 19.66 14.38 -1.41
CA PHE A 74 20.44 13.17 -1.70
C PHE A 74 21.13 13.27 -3.06
N GLY A 75 22.18 12.48 -3.26
CA GLY A 75 23.04 12.52 -4.46
C GLY A 75 24.33 13.30 -4.24
N GLN A 76 25.24 13.24 -5.22
CA GLN A 76 26.55 13.91 -5.15
C GLN A 76 26.60 15.17 -6.02
N LYS A 77 27.36 16.17 -5.56
CA LYS A 77 27.55 17.47 -6.22
C LYS A 77 28.20 17.37 -7.61
N ASP A 78 28.97 16.30 -7.86
CA ASP A 78 29.86 16.18 -9.00
C ASP A 78 29.38 15.21 -10.10
N GLU A 79 28.23 14.56 -9.92
CA GLU A 79 27.62 13.65 -10.92
C GLU A 79 26.42 14.27 -11.64
N ASN A 80 26.52 15.55 -12.01
CA ASN A 80 25.43 16.27 -12.67
C ASN A 80 25.38 15.89 -14.16
N THR A 81 24.89 14.68 -14.45
CA THR A 81 24.57 14.27 -15.82
C THR A 81 23.32 15.03 -16.23
N THR A 82 23.33 15.74 -17.37
CA THR A 82 22.20 16.54 -17.90
C THR A 82 20.84 15.82 -17.79
N GLN A 83 20.85 14.49 -17.92
CA GLN A 83 19.67 13.64 -17.77
C GLN A 83 19.07 13.64 -16.34
N LYS A 84 19.89 13.57 -15.28
CA LYS A 84 19.43 13.62 -13.88
C LYS A 84 18.78 14.96 -13.58
N LEU A 85 19.43 16.06 -13.98
CA LEU A 85 18.86 17.40 -13.86
C LEU A 85 17.54 17.53 -14.62
N THR A 86 17.47 17.04 -15.86
CA THR A 86 16.23 17.05 -16.66
C THR A 86 15.11 16.29 -15.98
N ALA A 87 15.38 15.10 -15.42
CA ALA A 87 14.39 14.32 -14.69
C ALA A 87 13.93 15.05 -13.42
N ALA A 88 14.86 15.62 -12.66
CA ALA A 88 14.55 16.36 -11.44
C ALA A 88 13.77 17.66 -11.72
N SER A 89 14.07 18.37 -12.81
CA SER A 89 13.29 19.54 -13.24
C SER A 89 11.86 19.18 -13.64
N ARG A 90 11.66 18.07 -14.36
CA ARG A 90 10.31 17.57 -14.69
C ARG A 90 9.52 17.17 -13.46
N GLU A 91 10.17 16.52 -12.49
CA GLU A 91 9.55 16.22 -11.20
C GLU A 91 9.15 17.49 -10.45
N LEU A 92 10.02 18.51 -10.43
CA LEU A 92 9.70 19.80 -9.84
C LEU A 92 8.47 20.46 -10.48
N GLU A 93 8.40 20.50 -11.81
CA GLU A 93 7.24 21.04 -12.55
C GLU A 93 5.96 20.28 -12.20
N PHE A 94 6.01 18.94 -12.28
CA PHE A 94 4.88 18.08 -11.92
C PHE A 94 4.40 18.32 -10.48
N LEU A 95 5.31 18.40 -9.50
CA LEU A 95 4.91 18.62 -8.11
C LEU A 95 4.31 20.02 -7.87
N ARG A 96 4.70 21.02 -8.65
CA ARG A 96 4.08 22.35 -8.60
C ARG A 96 2.68 22.34 -9.18
N GLU A 97 2.43 21.55 -10.22
CA GLU A 97 1.08 21.32 -10.75
C GLU A 97 0.19 20.65 -9.69
N ILE A 98 0.68 19.58 -9.05
CA ILE A 98 -0.06 18.91 -7.97
C ILE A 98 -0.34 19.83 -6.80
N GLU A 99 0.63 20.66 -6.38
CA GLU A 99 0.43 21.65 -5.31
C GLU A 99 -0.71 22.62 -5.65
N SER A 100 -0.76 23.09 -6.91
CA SER A 100 -1.82 23.95 -7.42
C SER A 100 -3.17 23.24 -7.43
N ASP A 101 -3.24 22.02 -7.96
CA ASP A 101 -4.48 21.23 -8.05
C ASP A 101 -5.02 20.87 -6.67
N ALA A 102 -4.14 20.52 -5.73
CA ALA A 102 -4.51 20.25 -4.35
C ALA A 102 -5.07 21.51 -3.66
N LYS A 103 -4.45 22.67 -3.88
CA LYS A 103 -4.96 23.95 -3.39
C LYS A 103 -6.33 24.25 -3.98
N GLN A 104 -6.53 24.04 -5.28
CA GLN A 104 -7.82 24.26 -5.92
C GLN A 104 -8.89 23.31 -5.38
N CYS A 105 -8.56 22.02 -5.22
CA CYS A 105 -9.47 21.04 -4.63
C CYS A 105 -9.92 21.43 -3.22
N LYS A 106 -9.00 22.01 -2.43
CA LYS A 106 -9.30 22.52 -1.09
C LYS A 106 -10.19 23.76 -1.13
N LEU A 107 -9.91 24.71 -2.02
CA LEU A 107 -10.67 25.97 -2.15
C LEU A 107 -12.10 25.75 -2.67
N SER A 108 -12.29 24.74 -3.52
CA SER A 108 -13.59 24.42 -4.12
C SER A 108 -14.39 23.36 -3.36
N ASP A 109 -13.94 22.94 -2.17
CA ASP A 109 -14.54 21.85 -1.39
C ASP A 109 -14.82 20.61 -2.26
N CYS A 110 -13.84 20.25 -3.09
CA CYS A 110 -13.98 19.19 -4.07
C CYS A 110 -14.33 17.83 -3.44
N SER A 111 -15.08 17.04 -4.19
CA SER A 111 -15.45 15.67 -3.81
C SER A 111 -14.23 14.76 -3.63
N GLU A 112 -14.39 13.65 -2.89
CA GLU A 112 -13.35 12.61 -2.77
C GLU A 112 -12.88 12.11 -4.16
N ALA A 113 -13.81 11.94 -5.10
CA ALA A 113 -13.49 11.53 -6.46
C ALA A 113 -12.63 12.56 -7.21
N SER A 114 -12.90 13.86 -7.03
CA SER A 114 -12.11 14.94 -7.62
C SER A 114 -10.69 14.98 -7.04
N TRP A 115 -10.53 14.84 -5.72
CA TRP A 115 -9.23 14.69 -5.07
C TRP A 115 -8.46 13.48 -5.60
N ASN A 116 -9.14 12.34 -5.72
CA ASN A 116 -8.55 11.11 -6.24
C ASN A 116 -8.06 11.27 -7.68
N MET A 117 -8.81 11.99 -8.53
CA MET A 117 -8.49 12.17 -9.93
C MET A 117 -7.38 13.19 -10.18
N TRP A 118 -7.43 14.36 -9.52
CA TRP A 118 -6.51 15.47 -9.79
C TRP A 118 -5.24 15.43 -8.94
N VAL A 119 -5.26 14.77 -7.78
CA VAL A 119 -4.14 14.83 -6.82
C VAL A 119 -3.62 13.43 -6.49
N HIS A 120 -4.45 12.57 -5.92
CA HIS A 120 -3.94 11.32 -5.32
C HIS A 120 -3.46 10.31 -6.37
N MET A 121 -4.24 10.07 -7.44
CA MET A 121 -3.84 9.15 -8.50
C MET A 121 -2.59 9.64 -9.26
N PRO A 122 -2.49 10.93 -9.68
CA PRO A 122 -1.28 11.44 -10.30
C PRO A 122 -0.03 11.25 -9.44
N VAL A 123 -0.09 11.60 -8.14
CA VAL A 123 1.05 11.44 -7.22
C VAL A 123 1.45 9.97 -7.08
N LEU A 124 0.48 9.07 -6.88
CA LEU A 124 0.73 7.64 -6.78
C LEU A 124 1.38 7.09 -8.05
N ARG A 125 0.86 7.45 -9.23
CA ARG A 125 1.41 7.02 -10.51
C ARG A 125 2.82 7.54 -10.75
N HIS A 126 3.07 8.81 -10.41
CA HIS A 126 4.37 9.45 -10.59
C HIS A 126 5.43 8.81 -9.68
N ALA A 127 5.13 8.66 -8.39
CA ALA A 127 6.05 8.07 -7.44
C ALA A 127 6.40 6.61 -7.80
N LEU A 128 5.42 5.85 -8.30
CA LEU A 128 5.57 4.42 -8.61
C LEU A 128 5.90 4.13 -10.08
N ALA A 129 6.12 5.15 -10.92
CA ALA A 129 6.40 4.96 -12.36
C ALA A 129 7.66 4.13 -12.65
N GLY A 130 8.63 4.14 -11.73
CA GLY A 130 9.87 3.36 -11.83
C GLY A 130 9.72 1.88 -11.47
N TYR A 131 8.54 1.44 -11.01
CA TYR A 131 8.31 0.08 -10.51
C TYR A 131 7.38 -0.68 -11.47
N PRO A 132 7.89 -1.33 -12.52
CA PRO A 132 7.08 -1.93 -13.58
C PRO A 132 6.17 -3.06 -13.10
N ALA A 133 6.50 -3.67 -11.97
CA ALA A 133 5.73 -4.74 -11.35
C ALA A 133 4.70 -4.25 -10.33
N ILE A 134 4.48 -2.93 -10.22
CA ILE A 134 3.50 -2.35 -9.31
C ILE A 134 2.44 -1.63 -10.13
N ARG A 135 1.17 -1.92 -9.83
CA ARG A 135 0.05 -1.16 -10.37
C ARG A 135 -0.73 -0.45 -9.29
N VAL A 136 -0.96 0.84 -9.50
CA VAL A 136 -1.95 1.62 -8.76
C VAL A 136 -3.31 1.37 -9.40
N GLU A 137 -4.21 0.69 -8.69
CA GLU A 137 -5.53 0.34 -9.19
C GLU A 137 -6.63 1.09 -8.41
N PRO A 138 -7.42 1.97 -9.06
CA PRO A 138 -8.62 2.55 -8.48
C PRO A 138 -9.58 1.44 -8.07
N SER A 139 -9.86 1.33 -6.77
CA SER A 139 -10.62 0.21 -6.20
C SER A 139 -12.01 0.62 -5.72
N ILE A 140 -12.47 1.79 -6.17
CA ILE A 140 -13.75 2.42 -5.81
C ILE A 140 -14.99 1.64 -6.26
N SER A 141 -14.84 0.58 -7.04
CA SER A 141 -15.90 -0.35 -7.45
C SER A 141 -15.71 -1.76 -6.89
N ALA A 142 -14.58 -2.01 -6.21
CA ALA A 142 -14.24 -3.32 -5.69
C ALA A 142 -14.98 -3.58 -4.38
N LYS A 143 -15.75 -4.67 -4.33
CA LYS A 143 -16.48 -5.10 -3.13
C LYS A 143 -15.83 -6.35 -2.55
N ILE A 144 -15.86 -6.47 -1.22
CA ILE A 144 -15.51 -7.71 -0.54
C ILE A 144 -16.54 -8.76 -0.93
N ALA A 145 -16.08 -9.93 -1.41
CA ALA A 145 -16.98 -11.02 -1.75
C ALA A 145 -17.71 -11.52 -0.48
N PRO A 146 -18.98 -11.94 -0.58
CA PRO A 146 -19.81 -12.27 0.59
C PRO A 146 -19.17 -13.26 1.57
N CYS A 147 -18.45 -14.27 1.07
CA CYS A 147 -17.74 -15.26 1.88
C CYS A 147 -16.59 -14.67 2.72
N PHE A 148 -15.99 -13.55 2.30
CA PHE A 148 -14.89 -12.89 3.00
C PHE A 148 -15.31 -11.70 3.86
N VAL A 149 -16.61 -11.36 3.90
CA VAL A 149 -17.12 -10.29 4.76
C VAL A 149 -16.86 -10.65 6.23
N PRO A 150 -16.14 -9.82 7.01
CA PRO A 150 -15.95 -10.06 8.43
C PRO A 150 -17.30 -10.09 9.15
N THR A 151 -17.44 -10.99 10.12
CA THR A 151 -18.66 -11.12 10.93
C THR A 151 -18.37 -10.81 12.39
N THR A 152 -19.32 -10.20 13.10
CA THR A 152 -19.25 -10.03 14.56
C THR A 152 -20.45 -10.74 15.18
N LYS A 153 -20.20 -11.69 16.09
CA LYS A 153 -21.24 -12.54 16.74
C LYS A 153 -22.09 -13.36 15.76
N GLY A 154 -21.48 -13.93 14.72
CA GLY A 154 -22.20 -14.74 13.73
C GLY A 154 -23.18 -13.97 12.85
N LYS A 155 -23.34 -12.67 13.05
CA LYS A 155 -24.02 -11.76 12.13
C LYS A 155 -22.96 -11.10 11.26
N ALA A 156 -23.19 -11.06 9.95
CA ALA A 156 -22.45 -10.15 9.09
C ALA A 156 -22.53 -8.77 9.75
N THR A 157 -21.37 -8.16 10.05
CA THR A 157 -21.40 -6.76 10.43
C THR A 157 -22.07 -6.05 9.26
N VAL A 158 -23.24 -5.44 9.50
CA VAL A 158 -23.86 -4.49 8.57
C VAL A 158 -22.98 -3.25 8.57
N VAL A 159 -21.76 -3.42 8.07
CA VAL A 159 -20.93 -2.35 7.57
C VAL A 159 -21.13 -2.58 6.08
N GLU A 160 -22.05 -1.80 5.49
CA GLU A 160 -22.25 -1.72 4.03
C GLU A 160 -20.90 -1.95 3.36
N SER A 161 -20.76 -2.97 2.52
CA SER A 161 -19.48 -3.40 1.94
C SER A 161 -18.66 -2.20 1.46
N LYS A 162 -17.73 -1.71 2.29
CA LYS A 162 -17.10 -0.42 2.02
C LYS A 162 -15.88 -0.65 1.14
N MET A 163 -16.02 -0.15 -0.07
CA MET A 163 -14.97 -0.08 -1.10
C MET A 163 -13.82 0.77 -0.54
N ILE A 164 -12.62 0.59 -1.11
CA ILE A 164 -11.47 1.43 -0.78
C ILE A 164 -11.05 2.28 -1.99
N GLY A 165 -10.39 3.41 -1.74
CA GLY A 165 -9.93 4.33 -2.79
C GLY A 165 -9.02 3.65 -3.83
N PHE A 166 -7.90 3.09 -3.39
CA PHE A 166 -6.90 2.46 -4.27
C PHE A 166 -6.28 1.21 -3.65
N THR A 167 -5.72 0.36 -4.51
CA THR A 167 -4.83 -0.73 -4.12
C THR A 167 -3.51 -0.61 -4.88
N LEU A 168 -2.41 -1.00 -4.24
CA LEU A 168 -1.15 -1.27 -4.92
C LEU A 168 -1.04 -2.77 -5.13
N LEU A 169 -0.91 -3.19 -6.38
CA LEU A 169 -0.92 -4.58 -6.79
C LEU A 169 0.47 -5.04 -7.22
N LEU A 170 0.84 -6.26 -6.87
CA LEU A 170 1.93 -6.97 -7.54
C LEU A 170 1.43 -7.37 -8.95
N TRP A 171 1.84 -6.59 -9.94
CA TRP A 171 1.24 -6.55 -11.27
C TRP A 171 2.17 -7.15 -12.33
N LEU A 172 2.18 -8.47 -12.40
CA LEU A 172 2.96 -9.22 -13.38
C LEU A 172 2.17 -9.42 -14.66
N ASN A 173 2.83 -9.35 -15.82
CA ASN A 173 2.24 -9.57 -17.15
C ASN A 173 0.86 -8.91 -17.34
N LYS A 174 0.81 -7.59 -17.10
CA LYS A 174 -0.43 -6.80 -17.24
C LYS A 174 -1.59 -7.35 -16.38
N GLY A 175 -1.29 -7.98 -15.24
CA GLY A 175 -2.28 -8.53 -14.31
C GLY A 175 -2.96 -9.82 -14.80
N SER A 176 -2.43 -10.44 -15.86
CA SER A 176 -3.02 -11.61 -16.49
C SER A 176 -2.05 -12.79 -16.39
N PRO A 177 -2.52 -13.98 -15.97
CA PRO A 177 -1.72 -15.20 -16.07
C PRO A 177 -1.63 -15.72 -17.51
N ARG A 178 -2.43 -15.16 -18.43
CA ARG A 178 -2.42 -15.50 -19.85
C ARG A 178 -1.54 -14.52 -20.62
N SER A 179 -0.67 -15.05 -21.45
CA SER A 179 0.10 -14.30 -22.44
C SER A 179 -0.46 -14.57 -23.83
N THR A 180 -0.50 -13.55 -24.68
CA THR A 180 -0.76 -13.70 -26.11
C THR A 180 0.56 -13.93 -26.86
N PRO A 181 0.53 -14.48 -28.10
CA PRO A 181 1.75 -14.64 -28.91
C PRO A 181 2.50 -13.33 -29.20
N HIS A 182 1.86 -12.17 -28.99
CA HIS A 182 2.44 -10.84 -29.20
C HIS A 182 2.97 -10.21 -27.91
N ASP A 183 2.73 -10.82 -26.74
CA ASP A 183 3.28 -10.30 -25.49
C ASP A 183 4.76 -10.68 -25.38
N PRO A 184 5.62 -9.74 -24.92
CA PRO A 184 7.00 -10.07 -24.58
C PRO A 184 7.03 -11.19 -23.54
N LEU A 185 7.97 -12.12 -23.68
CA LEU A 185 8.16 -13.16 -22.69
C LEU A 185 8.56 -12.50 -21.35
N PRO A 186 7.81 -12.73 -20.25
CA PRO A 186 8.20 -12.21 -18.96
C PRO A 186 9.50 -12.86 -18.49
N PRO A 187 10.27 -12.21 -17.60
CA PRO A 187 11.36 -12.86 -16.90
C PRO A 187 10.93 -14.20 -16.32
N GLU A 188 11.80 -15.21 -16.37
CA GLU A 188 11.44 -16.58 -15.98
C GLU A 188 10.89 -16.65 -14.54
N ALA A 189 11.46 -15.87 -13.62
CA ALA A 189 10.98 -15.77 -12.24
C ALA A 189 9.55 -15.23 -12.16
N ASP A 190 9.22 -14.19 -12.94
CA ASP A 190 7.87 -13.63 -13.02
C ASP A 190 6.89 -14.64 -13.59
N GLY A 191 7.27 -15.33 -14.68
CA GLY A 191 6.45 -16.39 -15.28
C GLY A 191 6.13 -17.51 -14.29
N ARG A 192 7.11 -17.95 -13.49
CA ARG A 192 6.91 -18.96 -12.44
C ARG A 192 5.95 -18.47 -11.34
N LEU A 193 6.13 -17.24 -10.85
CA LEU A 193 5.24 -16.68 -9.82
C LEU A 193 3.81 -16.53 -10.34
N MET A 194 3.64 -16.01 -11.56
CA MET A 194 2.33 -15.90 -12.21
C MET A 194 1.62 -17.24 -12.31
N ALA A 195 2.33 -18.28 -12.78
CA ALA A 195 1.76 -19.62 -12.92
C ALA A 195 1.32 -20.18 -11.56
N ARG A 196 2.10 -19.96 -10.49
CA ARG A 196 1.76 -20.40 -9.14
C ARG A 196 0.54 -19.70 -8.58
N ILE A 197 0.44 -18.38 -8.73
CA ILE A 197 -0.75 -17.61 -8.34
C ILE A 197 -1.97 -18.14 -9.10
N ALA A 198 -1.86 -18.28 -10.42
CA ALA A 198 -2.95 -18.77 -11.27
C ALA A 198 -3.41 -20.18 -10.86
N ASN A 199 -2.48 -21.09 -10.60
CA ASN A 199 -2.80 -22.45 -10.16
C ASN A 199 -3.53 -22.46 -8.82
N LYS A 200 -3.09 -21.68 -7.83
CA LYS A 200 -3.81 -21.54 -6.54
C LYS A 200 -5.19 -20.93 -6.74
N VAL A 201 -5.34 -19.98 -7.64
CA VAL A 201 -6.65 -19.37 -7.96
C VAL A 201 -7.57 -20.38 -8.65
N TRP A 202 -7.08 -21.12 -9.64
CA TRP A 202 -7.88 -22.08 -10.41
C TRP A 202 -8.22 -23.35 -9.64
N SER A 203 -7.47 -23.69 -8.59
CA SER A 203 -7.79 -24.83 -7.72
C SER A 203 -8.94 -24.55 -6.74
N GLN A 204 -9.43 -23.31 -6.67
CA GLN A 204 -10.58 -22.93 -5.86
C GLN A 204 -11.89 -23.21 -6.60
N GLU A 205 -13.01 -23.23 -5.85
CA GLU A 205 -14.35 -23.23 -6.44
C GLU A 205 -14.56 -22.03 -7.37
N ARG A 206 -15.38 -22.21 -8.41
CA ARG A 206 -15.50 -21.27 -9.53
C ARG A 206 -15.86 -19.84 -9.10
N ASP A 207 -16.71 -19.71 -8.09
CA ASP A 207 -17.21 -18.44 -7.56
C ASP A 207 -16.21 -17.70 -6.67
N VAL A 208 -15.08 -18.32 -6.32
CA VAL A 208 -13.99 -17.73 -5.52
C VAL A 208 -12.63 -17.80 -6.22
N GLN A 209 -12.60 -17.92 -7.56
CA GLN A 209 -11.39 -17.88 -8.38
C GLN A 209 -10.82 -16.47 -8.54
N PHE A 210 -10.41 -15.88 -7.42
CA PHE A 210 -9.67 -14.62 -7.36
C PHE A 210 -8.70 -14.65 -6.17
N VAL A 211 -7.50 -14.10 -6.32
CA VAL A 211 -6.43 -14.21 -5.32
C VAL A 211 -6.73 -13.40 -4.06
N ASN A 212 -7.36 -12.24 -4.22
CA ASN A 212 -7.72 -11.34 -3.12
C ASN A 212 -9.12 -11.66 -2.56
N GLN A 213 -9.68 -10.79 -1.73
CA GLN A 213 -11.00 -10.93 -1.12
C GLN A 213 -12.15 -10.37 -1.99
N SER A 214 -11.88 -10.04 -3.26
CA SER A 214 -12.80 -9.36 -4.18
C SER A 214 -12.79 -10.02 -5.55
N SER A 215 -13.97 -10.14 -6.15
CA SER A 215 -14.14 -10.59 -7.54
C SER A 215 -13.90 -9.48 -8.58
N TYR A 216 -13.46 -8.30 -8.16
CA TYR A 216 -13.11 -7.22 -9.09
C TYR A 216 -11.96 -7.67 -10.00
N ALA A 217 -12.19 -7.66 -11.32
CA ALA A 217 -11.32 -8.34 -12.29
C ALA A 217 -9.83 -7.92 -12.22
N PRO A 218 -9.46 -6.64 -12.04
CA PRO A 218 -8.05 -6.26 -11.85
C PRO A 218 -7.39 -6.92 -10.63
N LEU A 219 -8.16 -7.29 -9.61
CA LEU A 219 -7.68 -7.94 -8.39
C LEU A 219 -7.66 -9.47 -8.50
N GLN A 220 -8.07 -10.05 -9.63
CA GLN A 220 -8.29 -11.49 -9.74
C GLN A 220 -6.99 -12.31 -9.61
N TYR A 221 -5.89 -11.84 -10.22
CA TYR A 221 -4.61 -12.56 -10.24
C TYR A 221 -3.43 -11.72 -9.73
N ALA A 222 -3.69 -10.49 -9.30
CA ALA A 222 -2.67 -9.56 -8.83
C ALA A 222 -2.79 -9.36 -7.31
N PRO A 223 -1.92 -9.98 -6.48
CA PRO A 223 -1.99 -9.86 -5.03
C PRO A 223 -1.88 -8.40 -4.57
N ILE A 224 -2.77 -7.97 -3.66
CA ILE A 224 -2.72 -6.63 -3.07
C ILE A 224 -1.57 -6.52 -2.08
N ALA A 225 -0.61 -5.62 -2.35
CA ALA A 225 0.54 -5.35 -1.50
C ALA A 225 0.33 -4.18 -0.52
N CYS A 226 -0.55 -3.23 -0.86
CA CYS A 226 -0.92 -2.09 0.00
C CYS A 226 -2.37 -1.68 -0.26
N ASN A 227 -3.11 -1.38 0.81
CA ASN A 227 -4.46 -0.83 0.72
C ASN A 227 -4.40 0.69 0.98
N ILE A 228 -5.13 1.47 0.18
CA ILE A 228 -5.18 2.93 0.31
C ILE A 228 -6.63 3.36 0.42
N GLU A 229 -6.98 4.03 1.51
CA GLU A 229 -8.28 4.67 1.66
C GLU A 229 -8.14 6.17 1.64
N THR A 230 -9.01 6.83 0.86
CA THR A 230 -9.04 8.27 0.76
C THR A 230 -10.37 8.81 1.30
N LYS A 231 -10.30 9.97 1.93
CA LYS A 231 -11.46 10.68 2.46
C LYS A 231 -11.28 12.18 2.27
N THR A 232 -12.39 12.89 2.24
CA THR A 232 -12.41 14.32 2.48
C THR A 232 -12.28 14.60 3.98
N ALA A 233 -11.93 15.83 4.36
CA ALA A 233 -11.77 16.22 5.77
C ALA A 233 -13.01 15.96 6.64
N THR A 234 -14.21 15.94 6.04
CA THR A 234 -15.49 15.74 6.74
C THR A 234 -15.79 14.28 7.09
N SER A 235 -15.00 13.31 6.60
CA SER A 235 -15.30 11.88 6.71
C SER A 235 -14.14 11.01 7.20
N SER A 236 -13.09 11.61 7.79
CA SER A 236 -11.83 10.96 8.17
C SER A 236 -11.98 9.68 9.02
N ASN A 237 -12.84 9.69 10.05
CA ASN A 237 -13.02 8.52 10.93
C ASN A 237 -13.66 7.32 10.20
N GLN A 238 -14.40 7.55 9.13
CA GLN A 238 -15.01 6.46 8.35
C GLN A 238 -13.93 5.72 7.54
N GLY A 239 -12.93 6.43 7.01
CA GLY A 239 -11.86 5.84 6.20
C GLY A 239 -11.07 4.75 6.95
N LYS A 240 -10.66 5.01 8.19
CA LYS A 240 -9.91 4.01 8.99
C LYS A 240 -10.70 2.72 9.24
N LEU A 241 -12.02 2.83 9.42
CA LEU A 241 -12.89 1.66 9.57
C LEU A 241 -12.97 0.87 8.27
N GLN A 242 -13.11 1.55 7.12
CA GLN A 242 -13.13 0.91 5.79
C GLN A 242 -11.85 0.13 5.55
N LEU A 243 -10.71 0.79 5.78
CA LEU A 243 -9.39 0.21 5.59
C LEU A 243 -9.18 -1.02 6.49
N SER A 244 -9.67 -0.97 7.74
CA SER A 244 -9.61 -2.10 8.67
C SER A 244 -10.47 -3.29 8.25
N VAL A 245 -11.71 -3.04 7.80
CA VAL A 245 -12.63 -4.09 7.34
C VAL A 245 -12.10 -4.76 6.07
N TRP A 246 -11.62 -3.96 5.12
CA TRP A 246 -11.01 -4.45 3.88
C TRP A 246 -9.77 -5.32 4.17
N THR A 247 -8.92 -4.85 5.07
CA THR A 247 -7.70 -5.58 5.48
C THR A 247 -8.01 -6.87 6.23
N ALA A 248 -9.03 -6.88 7.09
CA ALA A 248 -9.46 -8.09 7.78
C ALA A 248 -9.98 -9.16 6.80
N ALA A 249 -10.76 -8.73 5.81
CA ALA A 249 -11.21 -9.62 4.74
C ALA A 249 -10.05 -10.15 3.89
N TRP A 250 -9.02 -9.32 3.63
CA TRP A 250 -7.80 -9.75 2.96
C TRP A 250 -7.06 -10.83 3.75
N PHE A 251 -6.81 -10.63 5.06
CA PHE A 251 -6.15 -11.64 5.89
C PHE A 251 -6.95 -12.95 5.96
N LYS A 252 -8.29 -12.86 6.07
CA LYS A 252 -9.16 -14.03 5.99
C LYS A 252 -8.94 -14.79 4.68
N ARG A 253 -9.01 -14.09 3.54
CA ARG A 253 -8.77 -14.70 2.22
C ARG A 253 -7.40 -15.36 2.15
N MET A 254 -6.34 -14.65 2.51
CA MET A 254 -4.97 -15.14 2.36
C MET A 254 -4.70 -16.34 3.26
N THR A 255 -5.29 -16.37 4.46
CA THR A 255 -5.20 -17.53 5.35
C THR A 255 -5.94 -18.75 4.78
N GLU A 256 -7.08 -18.56 4.13
CA GLU A 256 -7.81 -19.66 3.47
C GLU A 256 -7.10 -20.15 2.19
N LEU A 257 -6.55 -19.23 1.39
CA LEU A 257 -5.86 -19.55 0.14
C LEU A 257 -4.47 -20.17 0.38
N LEU A 258 -3.78 -19.73 1.43
CA LEU A 258 -2.40 -20.08 1.77
C LEU A 258 -2.27 -20.47 3.26
N PRO A 259 -2.88 -21.59 3.69
CA PRO A 259 -3.02 -21.95 5.11
C PRO A 259 -1.71 -22.21 5.86
N HIS A 260 -0.64 -22.53 5.14
CA HIS A 260 0.69 -22.79 5.71
C HIS A 260 1.63 -21.58 5.60
N ALA A 261 1.25 -20.57 4.82
CA ALA A 261 2.09 -19.39 4.64
C ALA A 261 2.06 -18.50 5.87
N LYS A 262 3.24 -18.02 6.27
CA LYS A 262 3.33 -16.94 7.24
C LYS A 262 2.83 -15.63 6.60
N MET A 263 1.79 -15.04 7.17
CA MET A 263 1.22 -13.79 6.65
C MET A 263 2.21 -12.62 6.76
N PRO A 264 2.30 -11.76 5.74
CA PRO A 264 3.15 -10.57 5.77
C PRO A 264 2.44 -9.48 6.56
N THR A 265 3.20 -8.51 7.06
CA THR A 265 2.62 -7.25 7.51
C THR A 265 2.29 -6.40 6.28
N ILE A 266 1.06 -5.89 6.21
CA ILE A 266 0.56 -5.13 5.07
C ILE A 266 0.54 -3.63 5.42
N PRO A 267 1.18 -2.77 4.60
CA PRO A 267 1.04 -1.34 4.70
C PRO A 267 -0.37 -0.86 4.35
N LEU A 268 -0.83 0.13 5.09
CA LEU A 268 -2.14 0.75 4.97
C LEU A 268 -1.96 2.26 4.85
N ILE A 269 -2.34 2.85 3.72
CA ILE A 269 -2.29 4.31 3.55
C ILE A 269 -3.68 4.89 3.78
N HIS A 270 -3.75 5.92 4.63
CA HIS A 270 -4.95 6.69 4.86
C HIS A 270 -4.70 8.14 4.45
N VAL A 271 -5.50 8.62 3.49
CA VAL A 271 -5.39 9.96 2.91
C VAL A 271 -6.60 10.79 3.28
N VAL A 272 -6.38 12.00 3.82
CA VAL A 272 -7.46 12.95 4.14
C VAL A 272 -7.16 14.30 3.52
N GLY A 273 -7.72 14.55 2.32
CA GLY A 273 -7.39 15.72 1.51
C GLY A 273 -5.87 15.83 1.29
N HIS A 274 -5.23 16.73 2.01
CA HIS A 274 -3.78 16.91 1.91
C HIS A 274 -2.94 15.91 2.70
N GLU A 275 -3.51 15.27 3.72
CA GLU A 275 -2.72 14.51 4.69
C GLU A 275 -2.53 13.07 4.24
N TRP A 276 -1.29 12.58 4.27
CA TRP A 276 -0.97 11.20 3.96
C TRP A 276 -0.32 10.53 5.15
N HIS A 277 -0.96 9.47 5.62
CA HIS A 277 -0.46 8.66 6.71
C HIS A 277 -0.32 7.20 6.28
N ILE A 278 0.68 6.52 6.83
CA ILE A 278 0.87 5.08 6.66
C ILE A 278 0.80 4.39 8.02
N SER A 279 0.15 3.23 8.08
CA SER A 279 0.15 2.31 9.21
C SER A 279 0.42 0.89 8.71
N PHE A 280 0.59 -0.06 9.63
CA PHE A 280 0.99 -1.42 9.29
C PHE A 280 0.12 -2.43 10.01
N ALA A 281 -0.55 -3.29 9.24
CA ALA A 281 -1.40 -4.34 9.78
C ALA A 281 -0.67 -5.69 9.79
N SER A 282 -0.57 -6.30 10.96
CA SER A 282 0.07 -7.61 11.17
C SER A 282 -0.95 -8.61 11.67
N PHE A 283 -0.90 -9.85 11.17
CA PHE A 283 -1.74 -10.94 11.63
C PHE A 283 -0.97 -11.85 12.58
N HIS A 284 -1.54 -12.08 13.77
CA HIS A 284 -0.95 -12.89 14.84
C HIS A 284 -1.76 -14.18 15.06
N GLY A 285 -2.28 -14.77 13.99
CA GLY A 285 -3.04 -16.03 14.00
C GLY A 285 -4.50 -15.88 14.45
N SER A 286 -4.74 -15.15 15.54
CA SER A 286 -6.11 -14.95 16.09
C SER A 286 -6.63 -13.53 15.96
N HIS A 287 -5.74 -12.56 15.74
CA HIS A 287 -6.11 -11.15 15.68
C HIS A 287 -5.18 -10.38 14.75
N ILE A 288 -5.69 -9.24 14.31
CA ILE A 288 -4.95 -8.27 13.51
C ILE A 288 -4.56 -7.11 14.45
N GLU A 289 -3.29 -6.76 14.43
CA GLU A 289 -2.76 -5.57 15.08
C GLU A 289 -2.45 -4.52 14.01
N VAL A 290 -2.89 -3.29 14.22
CA VAL A 290 -2.54 -2.16 13.36
C VAL A 290 -1.65 -1.20 14.15
N ALA A 291 -0.42 -1.02 13.68
CA ALA A 291 0.53 -0.09 14.29
C ALA A 291 0.06 1.37 14.16
N GLU A 292 0.66 2.25 14.98
CA GLU A 292 0.41 3.69 14.90
C GLU A 292 0.72 4.28 13.52
N GLU A 293 -0.02 5.31 13.14
CA GLU A 293 0.15 6.03 11.88
C GLU A 293 1.41 6.89 11.92
N LEU A 294 2.15 6.89 10.81
CA LEU A 294 3.27 7.79 10.53
C LEU A 294 2.87 8.74 9.41
N CYS A 295 3.24 10.02 9.53
CA CYS A 295 3.12 10.96 8.42
C CYS A 295 4.13 10.56 7.35
N ILE A 296 3.69 10.52 6.09
CA ILE A 296 4.58 10.21 4.95
C ILE A 296 4.74 11.40 4.00
N GLY A 297 4.17 12.55 4.33
CA GLY A 297 4.17 13.76 3.53
C GLY A 297 2.78 14.37 3.39
N ASP A 298 2.69 15.44 2.62
CA ASP A 298 1.43 16.14 2.35
C ASP A 298 1.42 16.75 0.96
N THR A 299 0.24 17.15 0.49
CA THR A 299 0.07 17.86 -0.80
C THR A 299 -0.16 19.36 -0.61
N ARG A 300 0.10 19.91 0.59
CA ARG A 300 -0.07 21.35 0.87
C ARG A 300 1.11 22.18 0.36
N THR A 301 2.30 21.58 0.42
CA THR A 301 3.55 22.26 0.13
C THR A 301 4.43 21.44 -0.78
N LEU A 302 5.25 22.10 -1.61
CA LEU A 302 6.28 21.44 -2.40
C LEU A 302 7.19 20.52 -1.56
N LEU A 303 7.55 20.94 -0.34
CA LEU A 303 8.37 20.14 0.57
C LEU A 303 7.66 18.85 0.98
N GLY A 304 6.40 18.95 1.39
CA GLY A 304 5.56 17.80 1.76
C GLY A 304 5.37 16.83 0.58
N LEU A 305 5.29 17.35 -0.64
CA LEU A 305 5.17 16.56 -1.85
C LEU A 305 6.45 15.75 -2.17
N TYR A 306 7.64 16.35 -2.00
CA TYR A 306 8.88 15.58 -2.12
C TYR A 306 8.99 14.49 -1.06
N GLN A 307 8.60 14.78 0.20
CA GLN A 307 8.55 13.75 1.25
C GLN A 307 7.58 12.62 0.89
N LEU A 308 6.41 12.97 0.33
CA LEU A 308 5.41 12.00 -0.10
C LEU A 308 5.92 11.10 -1.23
N VAL A 309 6.51 11.69 -2.27
CA VAL A 309 7.08 10.94 -3.39
C VAL A 309 8.20 10.02 -2.90
N ALA A 310 9.10 10.50 -2.05
CA ALA A 310 10.18 9.68 -1.49
C ALA A 310 9.63 8.50 -0.67
N SER A 311 8.64 8.74 0.20
CA SER A 311 8.01 7.70 1.02
C SER A 311 7.28 6.65 0.16
N LEU A 312 6.57 7.07 -0.89
CA LEU A 312 5.90 6.16 -1.81
C LEU A 312 6.90 5.34 -2.64
N ARG A 313 8.06 5.91 -3.00
CA ARG A 313 9.16 5.15 -3.63
C ARG A 313 9.74 4.11 -2.70
N ARG A 314 9.95 4.44 -1.42
CA ARG A 314 10.35 3.43 -0.40
C ARG A 314 9.32 2.31 -0.30
N LEU A 315 8.03 2.63 -0.34
CA LEU A 315 6.98 1.61 -0.41
C LEU A 315 7.10 0.75 -1.68
N GLY A 316 7.40 1.36 -2.82
CA GLY A 316 7.71 0.66 -4.06
C GLY A 316 8.86 -0.34 -3.90
N ASP A 317 9.98 0.09 -3.31
CA ASP A 317 11.14 -0.76 -3.01
C ASP A 317 10.74 -1.94 -2.11
N TRP A 318 9.94 -1.68 -1.07
CA TRP A 318 9.45 -2.72 -0.18
C TRP A 318 8.54 -3.74 -0.89
N ILE A 319 7.67 -3.28 -1.79
CA ILE A 319 6.79 -4.16 -2.58
C ILE A 319 7.63 -5.03 -3.51
N GLU A 320 8.58 -4.44 -4.23
CA GLU A 320 9.41 -5.14 -5.22
C GLU A 320 10.38 -6.14 -4.59
N ILE A 321 10.87 -5.85 -3.38
CA ILE A 321 11.88 -6.69 -2.72
C ILE A 321 11.23 -7.61 -1.68
N THR A 322 10.57 -7.04 -0.68
CA THR A 322 10.12 -7.78 0.51
C THR A 322 8.79 -8.49 0.27
N TYR A 323 7.79 -7.76 -0.24
CA TYR A 323 6.47 -8.35 -0.49
C TYR A 323 6.52 -9.36 -1.63
N ARG A 324 7.22 -9.04 -2.74
CA ARG A 324 7.44 -9.99 -3.83
C ARG A 324 8.09 -11.27 -3.34
N LYS A 325 9.16 -11.18 -2.54
CA LYS A 325 9.83 -12.37 -2.01
C LYS A 325 8.89 -13.22 -1.15
N TRP A 326 8.07 -12.57 -0.31
CA TRP A 326 7.02 -13.28 0.42
C TRP A 326 6.02 -13.97 -0.53
N ALA A 327 5.56 -13.29 -1.59
CA ALA A 327 4.63 -13.88 -2.55
C ALA A 327 5.27 -15.07 -3.29
N GLU A 328 6.55 -14.98 -3.66
CA GLU A 328 7.29 -16.10 -4.21
C GLU A 328 7.25 -17.30 -3.26
N ASP A 329 7.61 -17.11 -1.99
CA ASP A 329 7.66 -18.19 -1.01
C ASP A 329 6.27 -18.76 -0.68
N ALA A 330 5.29 -17.88 -0.45
CA ALA A 330 3.95 -18.27 -0.02
C ALA A 330 3.16 -19.02 -1.11
N PHE A 331 3.35 -18.67 -2.38
CA PHE A 331 2.71 -19.37 -3.50
C PHE A 331 3.54 -20.56 -4.02
N VAL A 332 4.76 -20.79 -3.52
CA VAL A 332 5.59 -21.99 -3.81
C VAL A 332 5.11 -23.22 -3.05
N GLU A 333 4.73 -23.08 -1.79
CA GLU A 333 4.52 -24.23 -0.91
C GLU A 333 3.33 -25.11 -1.36
N LEU A 334 3.66 -26.38 -1.62
CA LEU A 334 2.77 -27.53 -1.87
C LEU A 334 2.89 -28.49 -0.71
#